data_AF-A0A3D1KLF3-F1
#
_entry.id   AF-A0A3D1KLF3-F1
#
_cell.length_a   1.000
_cell.length_b   1.000
_cell.length_c   1.000
_cell.angle_alpha   90.00
_cell.angle_beta   90.00
_cell.angle_gamma   90.00
#
_symmetry.space_group_name_H-M   'P 1'
#
loop_
_entity.id
_entity.type
_entity.pdbx_description
1 polymer ?
#
loop_
_entity_poly.entity_id
_entity_poly.type
_entity_poly.pdbx_seq_one_letter_code
_entity_poly.pdbx_strand_id
1 'polypeptide(L)'
;MALLKKNSLPTVKTVWRQATLALTNAGIPSAQLDAEILLTLALNKTKEFLYTYPEYHLDPEEFDSYKKLIARRQAHEPVAYITGKKEFYGLDFIVDRRVLIPRPETEKIVDEALKLAAEFIADQRPLYIIDVGTGSGCIIISIAKKILDPSQVELLATDISSESLAVAKLNARQHHVLNMISFRKGNLIQPLQKKLSAQKNPVLIITANLPYITPKQYRKTTADIKKYEPRHALLTPDENPNYYYQLLDNQLQNIQKKTQAQIYKFYELITDSPSDWHDI
;
A
#
# COMPACT_ATOMS: atom_id res chain seq x y z
N MET A 1 -38.97 -18.00 -27.88
CA MET A 1 -38.13 -16.91 -28.45
C MET A 1 -37.18 -16.23 -27.43
N ALA A 2 -37.07 -16.70 -26.17
CA ALA A 2 -36.09 -16.16 -25.19
C ALA A 2 -34.87 -17.08 -24.94
N LEU A 3 -34.93 -18.37 -25.31
CA LEU A 3 -33.84 -19.33 -25.10
C LEU A 3 -32.75 -19.33 -26.18
N LEU A 4 -32.99 -18.73 -27.35
CA LEU A 4 -32.05 -18.75 -28.49
C LEU A 4 -30.98 -17.64 -28.46
N LYS A 5 -31.01 -16.71 -27.48
CA LYS A 5 -29.98 -15.66 -27.32
C LYS A 5 -28.88 -15.98 -26.31
N LYS A 6 -29.00 -17.07 -25.52
CA LYS A 6 -27.94 -17.45 -24.55
C LYS A 6 -26.74 -18.12 -25.20
N ASN A 7 -26.91 -18.77 -26.36
CA ASN A 7 -25.84 -19.49 -27.06
C ASN A 7 -24.85 -18.60 -27.86
N SER A 8 -24.99 -17.27 -27.83
CA SER A 8 -24.05 -16.34 -28.48
C SER A 8 -23.14 -15.59 -27.52
N LEU A 9 -23.37 -15.72 -26.21
CA LEU A 9 -22.57 -15.02 -25.20
C LEU A 9 -21.35 -15.87 -24.83
N PRO A 10 -20.15 -15.28 -24.68
CA PRO A 10 -18.94 -16.06 -24.44
C PRO A 10 -18.93 -16.63 -23.01
N THR A 11 -18.34 -17.81 -22.84
CA THR A 11 -18.22 -18.45 -21.53
C THR A 11 -17.03 -17.91 -20.74
N VAL A 12 -17.04 -18.08 -19.41
CA VAL A 12 -15.91 -17.78 -18.50
C VAL A 12 -14.58 -18.31 -19.07
N LYS A 13 -14.55 -19.60 -19.44
CA LYS A 13 -13.37 -20.24 -20.03
C LYS A 13 -12.88 -19.53 -21.30
N THR A 14 -13.83 -19.10 -22.14
CA THR A 14 -13.52 -18.46 -23.42
C THR A 14 -12.95 -17.06 -23.23
N VAL A 15 -13.62 -16.23 -22.44
CA VAL A 15 -13.19 -14.84 -22.20
C VAL A 15 -11.89 -14.78 -21.42
N TRP A 16 -11.70 -15.66 -20.45
CA TRP A 16 -10.46 -15.71 -19.67
C TRP A 16 -9.27 -16.06 -20.56
N ARG A 17 -9.39 -17.12 -21.39
CA ARG A 17 -8.33 -17.49 -22.33
C ARG A 17 -7.98 -16.34 -23.30
N GLN A 18 -9.00 -15.66 -23.83
CA GLN A 18 -8.79 -14.53 -24.73
C GLN A 18 -8.09 -13.36 -24.05
N ALA A 19 -8.52 -13.01 -22.83
CA ALA A 19 -7.90 -11.96 -22.04
C ALA A 19 -6.45 -12.28 -21.68
N THR A 20 -6.16 -13.51 -21.25
CA THR A 20 -4.79 -13.96 -20.98
C THR A 20 -3.90 -13.76 -22.20
N LEU A 21 -4.33 -14.22 -23.39
CA LEU A 21 -3.58 -14.02 -24.64
C LEU A 21 -3.39 -12.53 -24.96
N ALA A 22 -4.43 -11.72 -24.79
CA ALA A 22 -4.38 -10.29 -25.07
C ALA A 22 -3.41 -9.54 -24.14
N LEU A 23 -3.32 -9.94 -22.86
CA LEU A 23 -2.39 -9.39 -21.88
C LEU A 23 -0.96 -9.89 -22.11
N THR A 24 -0.77 -11.18 -22.46
CA THR A 24 0.53 -11.72 -22.85
C THR A 24 1.09 -10.98 -24.06
N ASN A 25 0.27 -10.71 -25.08
CA ASN A 25 0.67 -9.94 -26.26
C ASN A 25 1.00 -8.46 -25.93
N ALA A 26 0.45 -7.92 -24.85
CA ALA A 26 0.80 -6.60 -24.33
C ALA A 26 2.07 -6.62 -23.44
N GLY A 27 2.73 -7.76 -23.28
CA GLY A 27 3.95 -7.88 -22.48
C GLY A 27 3.71 -7.89 -20.96
N ILE A 28 2.51 -8.23 -20.51
CA ILE A 28 2.17 -8.32 -19.08
C ILE A 28 2.67 -9.68 -18.53
N PRO A 29 3.63 -9.72 -17.59
CA PRO A 29 4.18 -10.99 -17.09
C PRO A 29 3.15 -11.84 -16.34
N SER A 30 2.28 -11.20 -15.55
CA SER A 30 1.23 -11.83 -14.76
C SER A 30 -0.10 -12.02 -15.51
N ALA A 31 -0.08 -12.03 -16.85
CA ALA A 31 -1.27 -11.99 -17.72
C ALA A 31 -2.42 -12.92 -17.29
N GLN A 32 -2.11 -14.18 -16.95
CA GLN A 32 -3.14 -15.15 -16.56
C GLN A 32 -3.82 -14.79 -15.24
N LEU A 33 -3.01 -14.40 -14.24
CA LEU A 33 -3.49 -14.00 -12.91
C LEU A 33 -4.27 -12.69 -12.99
N ASP A 34 -3.76 -11.71 -13.74
CA ASP A 34 -4.44 -10.44 -13.97
C ASP A 34 -5.80 -10.64 -14.64
N ALA A 35 -5.86 -11.49 -15.67
CA ALA A 35 -7.11 -11.82 -16.35
C ALA A 35 -8.13 -12.50 -15.41
N GLU A 36 -7.67 -13.37 -14.50
CA GLU A 36 -8.51 -14.02 -13.48
C GLU A 36 -9.08 -12.98 -12.50
N ILE A 37 -8.21 -12.17 -11.90
CA ILE A 37 -8.60 -11.15 -10.92
C ILE A 37 -9.61 -10.19 -11.53
N LEU A 38 -9.37 -9.71 -12.74
CA LEU A 38 -10.29 -8.78 -13.41
C LEU A 38 -11.62 -9.45 -13.79
N LEU A 39 -11.62 -10.76 -14.03
CA LEU A 39 -12.86 -11.50 -14.30
C LEU A 39 -13.68 -11.69 -13.03
N THR A 40 -13.04 -12.01 -11.90
CA THR A 40 -13.73 -12.07 -10.61
C THR A 40 -14.39 -10.74 -10.25
N LEU A 41 -13.71 -9.61 -10.54
CA LEU A 41 -14.24 -8.27 -10.36
C LEU A 41 -15.44 -7.99 -11.28
N ALA A 42 -15.33 -8.33 -12.57
CA ALA A 42 -16.39 -8.07 -13.54
C ALA A 42 -17.70 -8.81 -13.24
N LEU A 43 -17.60 -10.05 -12.74
CA LEU A 43 -18.74 -10.91 -12.45
C LEU A 43 -19.24 -10.78 -11.00
N ASN A 44 -18.48 -10.10 -10.14
CA ASN A 44 -18.69 -10.10 -8.68
C ASN A 44 -18.79 -11.55 -8.13
N LYS A 45 -17.83 -12.40 -8.53
CA LYS A 45 -17.73 -13.81 -8.13
C LYS A 45 -16.35 -14.11 -7.59
N THR A 46 -16.23 -15.20 -6.84
CA THR A 46 -14.92 -15.64 -6.34
C THR A 46 -14.14 -16.39 -7.42
N LYS A 47 -12.84 -16.59 -7.21
CA LYS A 47 -12.01 -17.41 -8.10
C LYS A 47 -12.54 -18.85 -8.19
N GLU A 48 -13.02 -19.42 -7.08
CA GLU A 48 -13.56 -20.78 -7.02
C GLU A 48 -14.76 -20.94 -7.95
N PHE A 49 -15.60 -19.90 -8.08
CA PHE A 49 -16.71 -19.91 -9.03
C PHE A 49 -16.23 -20.06 -10.48
N LEU A 50 -15.17 -19.33 -10.87
CA LEU A 50 -14.64 -19.40 -12.24
C LEU A 50 -14.14 -20.80 -12.59
N TYR A 51 -13.48 -21.48 -11.66
CA TYR A 51 -13.00 -22.86 -11.83
C TYR A 51 -14.13 -23.90 -11.78
N THR A 52 -15.15 -23.68 -10.96
CA THR A 52 -16.29 -24.61 -10.81
C THR A 52 -17.25 -24.52 -12.00
N TYR A 53 -17.44 -23.33 -12.56
CA TYR A 53 -18.40 -23.06 -13.63
C TYR A 53 -17.73 -22.46 -14.88
N PRO A 54 -16.79 -23.17 -15.52
CA PRO A 54 -16.06 -22.64 -16.69
C PRO A 54 -16.97 -22.39 -17.91
N GLU A 55 -18.12 -23.08 -17.98
CA GLU A 55 -19.14 -22.94 -19.03
C GLU A 55 -20.24 -21.93 -18.65
N TYR A 56 -20.08 -21.18 -17.55
CA TYR A 56 -20.97 -20.05 -17.25
C TYR A 56 -20.87 -19.00 -18.36
N HIS A 57 -22.02 -18.60 -18.92
CA HIS A 57 -22.11 -17.57 -19.93
C HIS A 57 -22.20 -16.20 -19.27
N LEU A 58 -21.29 -15.29 -19.65
CA LEU A 58 -21.35 -13.91 -19.19
C LEU A 58 -22.54 -13.21 -19.83
N ASP A 59 -23.28 -12.43 -19.05
CA ASP A 59 -24.25 -11.52 -19.62
C ASP A 59 -23.56 -10.32 -20.34
N PRO A 60 -24.31 -9.51 -21.12
CA PRO A 60 -23.71 -8.39 -21.84
C PRO A 60 -23.04 -7.34 -20.95
N GLU A 61 -23.52 -7.13 -19.73
CA GLU A 61 -22.97 -6.14 -18.78
C GLU A 61 -21.67 -6.66 -18.16
N GLU A 62 -21.66 -7.92 -17.70
CA GLU A 62 -20.47 -8.63 -17.22
C GLU A 62 -19.37 -8.63 -18.29
N PHE A 63 -19.72 -8.95 -19.54
CA PHE A 63 -18.78 -8.98 -20.65
C PHE A 63 -18.24 -7.59 -21.02
N ASP A 64 -19.10 -6.56 -21.02
CA ASP A 64 -18.66 -5.19 -21.29
C ASP A 64 -17.76 -4.64 -20.18
N SER A 65 -18.12 -4.92 -18.92
CA SER A 65 -17.29 -4.62 -17.75
C SER A 65 -15.91 -5.26 -17.87
N TYR A 66 -15.86 -6.57 -18.15
CA TYR A 66 -14.61 -7.30 -18.27
C TYR A 66 -13.71 -6.75 -19.37
N LYS A 67 -14.24 -6.47 -20.56
CA LYS A 67 -13.47 -5.85 -21.66
C LYS A 67 -12.86 -4.51 -21.26
N LYS A 68 -13.61 -3.65 -20.54
CA LYS A 68 -13.09 -2.35 -20.07
C LYS A 68 -11.93 -2.54 -19.09
N LEU A 69 -12.02 -3.51 -18.19
CA LEU A 69 -10.96 -3.82 -17.23
C LEU A 69 -9.70 -4.35 -17.95
N ILE A 70 -9.87 -5.25 -18.91
CA ILE A 70 -8.74 -5.76 -19.72
C ILE A 70 -8.09 -4.63 -20.52
N ALA A 71 -8.87 -3.72 -21.13
CA ALA A 71 -8.31 -2.58 -21.86
C ALA A 71 -7.47 -1.66 -20.96
N ARG A 72 -7.91 -1.41 -19.72
CA ARG A 72 -7.11 -0.67 -18.72
C ARG A 72 -5.80 -1.40 -18.40
N ARG A 73 -5.84 -2.73 -18.25
CA ARG A 73 -4.64 -3.52 -17.96
C ARG A 73 -3.69 -3.65 -19.14
N GLN A 74 -4.20 -3.71 -20.37
CA GLN A 74 -3.37 -3.62 -21.59
C GLN A 74 -2.68 -2.27 -21.73
N ALA A 75 -3.27 -1.19 -21.17
CA ALA A 75 -2.61 0.09 -21.03
C ALA A 75 -1.66 0.15 -19.81
N HIS A 76 -1.34 -1.00 -19.24
CA HIS A 76 -0.46 -1.23 -18.10
C HIS A 76 -0.88 -0.56 -16.78
N GLU A 77 -2.16 -0.20 -16.62
CA GLU A 77 -2.63 0.28 -15.32
C GLU A 77 -2.52 -0.85 -14.28
N PRO A 78 -1.86 -0.65 -13.13
CA PRO A 78 -1.69 -1.70 -12.13
C PRO A 78 -3.02 -2.33 -11.73
N VAL A 79 -3.05 -3.67 -11.61
CA VAL A 79 -4.28 -4.41 -11.23
C VAL A 79 -4.87 -3.86 -9.95
N ALA A 80 -4.04 -3.52 -8.95
CA ALA A 80 -4.50 -2.94 -7.69
C ALA A 80 -5.26 -1.60 -7.85
N TYR A 81 -4.87 -0.75 -8.80
CA TYR A 81 -5.63 0.47 -9.11
C TYR A 81 -6.85 0.22 -9.98
N ILE A 82 -6.86 -0.86 -10.78
CA ILE A 82 -8.04 -1.28 -11.52
C ILE A 82 -9.11 -1.82 -10.55
N THR A 83 -8.70 -2.67 -9.62
CA THR A 83 -9.56 -3.28 -8.58
C THR A 83 -9.87 -2.33 -7.43
N GLY A 84 -9.08 -1.27 -7.27
CA GLY A 84 -9.17 -0.32 -6.16
C GLY A 84 -8.71 -0.88 -4.82
N LYS A 85 -8.04 -2.04 -4.81
CA LYS A 85 -7.61 -2.71 -3.58
C LYS A 85 -6.27 -3.45 -3.71
N LYS A 86 -5.55 -3.55 -2.60
CA LYS A 86 -4.33 -4.35 -2.42
C LYS A 86 -4.35 -5.02 -1.05
N GLU A 87 -4.12 -6.32 -1.04
CA GLU A 87 -3.89 -7.05 0.20
C GLU A 87 -2.49 -6.72 0.75
N PHE A 88 -2.41 -6.54 2.06
CA PHE A 88 -1.19 -6.35 2.83
C PHE A 88 -1.39 -6.86 4.25
N TYR A 89 -0.49 -7.71 4.75
CA TYR A 89 -0.52 -8.26 6.09
C TYR A 89 -1.85 -8.97 6.47
N GLY A 90 -2.47 -9.64 5.50
CA GLY A 90 -3.76 -10.33 5.62
C GLY A 90 -4.98 -9.40 5.63
N LEU A 91 -4.81 -8.13 5.27
CA LEU A 91 -5.87 -7.11 5.25
C LEU A 91 -6.01 -6.50 3.86
N ASP A 92 -7.25 -6.31 3.39
CA ASP A 92 -7.52 -5.59 2.15
C ASP A 92 -7.45 -4.07 2.37
N PHE A 93 -6.62 -3.35 1.63
CA PHE A 93 -6.54 -1.88 1.64
C PHE A 93 -7.06 -1.29 0.35
N ILE A 94 -7.89 -0.26 0.46
CA ILE A 94 -8.27 0.62 -0.65
C ILE A 94 -7.01 1.34 -1.13
N VAL A 95 -6.76 1.28 -2.44
CA VAL A 95 -5.66 1.98 -3.11
C VAL A 95 -6.13 2.64 -4.40
N ASP A 96 -5.57 3.80 -4.68
CA ASP A 96 -5.71 4.51 -5.95
C ASP A 96 -4.49 5.39 -6.19
N ARG A 97 -4.51 6.19 -7.25
CA ARG A 97 -3.37 7.03 -7.68
C ARG A 97 -2.90 8.06 -6.66
N ARG A 98 -3.61 8.24 -5.54
CA ARG A 98 -3.21 9.13 -4.44
C ARG A 98 -2.14 8.49 -3.56
N VAL A 99 -1.98 7.18 -3.55
CA VAL A 99 -1.09 6.44 -2.64
C VAL A 99 -0.22 5.42 -3.38
N LEU A 100 0.94 5.10 -2.83
CA LEU A 100 1.76 3.97 -3.28
C LEU A 100 1.00 2.66 -3.06
N ILE A 101 1.13 1.71 -3.98
CA ILE A 101 0.60 0.35 -3.79
C ILE A 101 1.47 -0.34 -2.71
N PRO A 102 0.88 -0.85 -1.61
CA PRO A 102 1.62 -1.61 -0.60
C PRO A 102 2.46 -2.73 -1.19
N ARG A 103 3.70 -2.87 -0.72
CA ARG A 103 4.67 -3.87 -1.17
C ARG A 103 4.81 -4.99 -0.12
N PRO A 104 4.89 -6.28 -0.52
CA PRO A 104 5.03 -7.38 0.44
C PRO A 104 6.26 -7.25 1.36
N GLU A 105 7.35 -6.69 0.85
CA GLU A 105 8.60 -6.50 1.58
C GLU A 105 8.42 -5.58 2.80
N THR A 106 7.47 -4.64 2.72
CA THR A 106 7.10 -3.73 3.80
C THR A 106 6.46 -4.44 5.00
N GLU A 107 5.93 -5.66 4.84
CA GLU A 107 5.27 -6.41 5.93
C GLU A 107 6.22 -6.70 7.09
N LYS A 108 7.51 -6.90 6.82
CA LYS A 108 8.52 -7.14 7.85
C LYS A 108 8.63 -5.98 8.85
N ILE A 109 8.35 -4.75 8.42
CA ILE A 109 8.35 -3.58 9.32
C ILE A 109 7.26 -3.71 10.38
N VAL A 110 6.09 -4.28 10.03
CA VAL A 110 4.98 -4.51 10.97
C VAL A 110 5.40 -5.50 12.04
N ASP A 111 6.03 -6.61 11.67
CA ASP A 111 6.48 -7.65 12.59
C ASP A 111 7.48 -7.11 13.62
N GLU A 112 8.52 -6.41 13.15
CA GLU A 112 9.56 -5.88 14.03
C GLU A 112 9.01 -4.78 14.95
N ALA A 113 8.10 -3.93 14.47
CA ALA A 113 7.45 -2.91 15.28
C ALA A 113 6.58 -3.53 16.39
N LEU A 114 5.79 -4.56 16.07
CA LEU A 114 4.94 -5.26 17.04
C LEU A 114 5.77 -6.00 18.09
N LYS A 115 6.82 -6.71 17.67
CA LYS A 115 7.73 -7.42 18.57
C LYS A 115 8.36 -6.46 19.56
N LEU A 116 8.90 -5.34 19.07
CA LEU A 116 9.54 -4.34 19.91
C LEU A 116 8.52 -3.64 20.84
N ALA A 117 7.32 -3.32 20.34
CA ALA A 117 6.27 -2.74 21.17
C ALA A 117 5.92 -3.65 22.36
N ALA A 118 5.87 -4.97 22.15
CA ALA A 118 5.58 -5.94 23.21
C ALA A 118 6.62 -5.92 24.35
N GLU A 119 7.89 -5.61 24.06
CA GLU A 119 8.94 -5.46 25.08
C GLU A 119 8.71 -4.24 25.98
N PHE A 120 8.01 -3.22 25.48
CA PHE A 120 7.82 -1.93 26.16
C PHE A 120 6.43 -1.69 26.75
N ILE A 121 5.43 -2.52 26.43
CA ILE A 121 4.04 -2.36 26.94
C ILE A 121 4.00 -2.33 28.48
N ALA A 122 4.90 -3.05 29.16
CA ALA A 122 4.98 -3.07 30.63
C ALA A 122 5.90 -2.01 31.25
N ASP A 123 6.59 -1.19 30.44
CA ASP A 123 7.65 -0.27 30.88
C ASP A 123 7.10 1.03 31.54
N GLN A 124 5.77 1.25 31.52
CA GLN A 124 5.09 2.48 32.00
C GLN A 124 5.55 3.81 31.36
N ARG A 125 6.62 3.80 30.55
CA ARG A 125 7.06 4.94 29.75
C ARG A 125 6.05 5.20 28.63
N PRO A 126 5.86 6.47 28.22
CA PRO A 126 5.06 6.77 27.04
C PRO A 126 5.62 6.06 25.80
N LEU A 127 4.83 5.16 25.20
CA LEU A 127 5.20 4.39 24.03
C LEU A 127 4.44 4.90 22.80
N TYR A 128 5.20 5.29 21.77
CA TYR A 128 4.67 5.79 20.51
C TYR A 128 5.12 4.89 19.37
N ILE A 129 4.18 4.49 18.50
CA ILE A 129 4.49 3.94 17.18
C ILE A 129 4.10 4.99 16.15
N ILE A 130 5.07 5.41 15.34
CA ILE A 130 4.94 6.53 14.42
C ILE A 130 5.25 6.04 13.00
N ASP A 131 4.21 6.03 12.16
CA ASP A 131 4.32 5.73 10.75
C ASP A 131 4.47 7.00 9.91
N VAL A 132 5.64 7.16 9.31
CA VAL A 132 6.06 8.39 8.62
C VAL A 132 5.97 8.19 7.11
N GLY A 133 5.15 9.01 6.44
CA GLY A 133 4.79 8.80 5.03
C GLY A 133 3.76 7.68 4.87
N THR A 134 2.72 7.71 5.71
CA THR A 134 1.80 6.58 5.90
C THR A 134 1.07 6.13 4.63
N GLY A 135 0.92 7.00 3.62
CA GLY A 135 0.35 6.62 2.32
C GLY A 135 -1.08 6.07 2.46
N SER A 136 -1.26 4.79 2.13
CA SER A 136 -2.54 4.07 2.27
C SER A 136 -2.89 3.71 3.72
N GLY A 137 -1.97 3.92 4.66
CA GLY A 137 -2.06 3.53 6.06
C GLY A 137 -1.73 2.07 6.34
N CYS A 138 -1.20 1.32 5.36
CA CYS A 138 -1.07 -0.14 5.45
C CYS A 138 -0.22 -0.60 6.63
N ILE A 139 0.87 0.09 6.97
CA ILE A 139 1.72 -0.26 8.11
C ILE A 139 0.99 0.00 9.43
N ILE A 140 0.61 1.26 9.69
CA ILE A 140 0.03 1.65 11.00
C ILE A 140 -1.31 0.98 11.29
N ILE A 141 -2.13 0.72 10.27
CA ILE A 141 -3.41 0.02 10.42
C ILE A 141 -3.18 -1.46 10.74
N SER A 142 -2.23 -2.11 10.07
CA SER A 142 -1.87 -3.50 10.39
C SER A 142 -1.34 -3.63 11.82
N ILE A 143 -0.50 -2.70 12.27
CA ILE A 143 -0.07 -2.61 13.67
C ILE A 143 -1.28 -2.44 14.59
N ALA A 144 -2.18 -1.49 14.31
CA ALA A 144 -3.38 -1.26 15.12
C ALA A 144 -4.27 -2.50 15.24
N LYS A 145 -4.33 -3.34 14.19
CA LYS A 145 -5.13 -4.57 14.18
C LYS A 145 -4.52 -5.73 14.99
N LYS A 146 -3.24 -5.66 15.32
CA LYS A 146 -2.48 -6.77 15.90
C LYS A 146 -1.87 -6.48 17.26
N ILE A 147 -1.84 -5.21 17.66
CA ILE A 147 -1.29 -4.80 18.95
C ILE A 147 -2.11 -5.38 20.11
N LEU A 148 -1.44 -5.93 21.13
CA LEU A 148 -2.08 -6.66 22.23
C LEU A 148 -2.74 -5.73 23.25
N ASP A 149 -2.07 -4.63 23.61
CA ASP A 149 -2.59 -3.63 24.55
C ASP A 149 -2.56 -2.22 23.92
N PRO A 150 -3.59 -1.85 23.14
CA PRO A 150 -3.65 -0.55 22.49
C PRO A 150 -3.81 0.61 23.48
N SER A 151 -4.11 0.35 24.76
CA SER A 151 -4.23 1.42 25.77
C SER A 151 -2.87 1.94 26.23
N GLN A 152 -1.82 1.13 26.10
CA GLN A 152 -0.45 1.46 26.49
C GLN A 152 0.37 2.08 25.35
N VAL A 153 -0.19 2.16 24.13
CA VAL A 153 0.53 2.59 22.94
C VAL A 153 -0.24 3.66 22.19
N GLU A 154 0.43 4.77 21.87
CA GLU A 154 -0.16 5.76 20.99
C GLU A 154 0.30 5.55 19.54
N LEU A 155 -0.67 5.33 18.66
CA LEU A 155 -0.44 5.12 17.23
C LEU A 155 -0.58 6.45 16.49
N LEU A 156 0.50 6.87 15.83
CA LEU A 156 0.60 8.13 15.11
C LEU A 156 0.94 7.86 13.64
N ALA A 157 0.32 8.60 12.74
CA ALA A 157 0.57 8.48 11.31
C ALA A 157 0.73 9.87 10.70
N THR A 158 1.78 10.09 9.92
CA THR A 158 2.02 11.35 9.23
C THR A 158 2.16 11.16 7.73
N ASP A 159 1.68 12.15 6.98
CA ASP A 159 1.94 12.27 5.56
C ASP A 159 1.94 13.75 5.16
N ILE A 160 2.69 14.10 4.12
CA ILE A 160 2.67 15.45 3.57
C ILE A 160 1.41 15.70 2.73
N SER A 161 0.85 14.63 2.15
CA SER A 161 -0.30 14.63 1.25
C SER A 161 -1.61 14.50 2.03
N SER A 162 -2.50 15.48 1.87
CA SER A 162 -3.87 15.42 2.42
C SER A 162 -4.68 14.29 1.78
N GLU A 163 -4.40 14.03 0.51
CA GLU A 163 -5.04 13.05 -0.34
C GLU A 163 -4.66 11.64 0.09
N SER A 164 -3.38 11.40 0.41
CA SER A 164 -2.92 10.14 1.02
C SER A 164 -3.57 9.91 2.37
N LEU A 165 -3.59 10.92 3.25
CA LEU A 165 -4.26 10.82 4.55
C LEU A 165 -5.77 10.57 4.42
N ALA A 166 -6.42 11.04 3.35
CA ALA A 166 -7.82 10.72 3.10
C ALA A 166 -7.99 9.21 2.82
N VAL A 167 -7.11 8.62 2.01
CA VAL A 167 -7.09 7.17 1.74
C VAL A 167 -6.78 6.39 3.02
N ALA A 168 -5.75 6.77 3.78
CA ALA A 168 -5.41 6.13 5.05
C ALA A 168 -6.58 6.14 6.04
N LYS A 169 -7.32 7.25 6.14
CA LYS A 169 -8.52 7.34 6.98
C LYS A 169 -9.69 6.50 6.46
N LEU A 170 -9.84 6.33 5.15
CA LEU A 170 -10.84 5.41 4.58
C LEU A 170 -10.52 3.97 4.98
N ASN A 171 -9.26 3.55 4.83
CA ASN A 171 -8.79 2.23 5.26
C ASN A 171 -8.93 2.03 6.76
N ALA A 172 -8.59 3.04 7.57
CA ALA A 172 -8.73 2.94 9.02
C ALA A 172 -10.20 2.81 9.46
N ARG A 173 -11.15 3.42 8.72
CA ARG A 173 -12.59 3.18 8.93
C ARG A 173 -12.99 1.77 8.53
N GLN A 174 -12.56 1.31 7.36
CA GLN A 174 -12.85 -0.04 6.86
C GLN A 174 -12.40 -1.12 7.85
N HIS A 175 -11.24 -0.93 8.49
CA HIS A 175 -10.67 -1.87 9.45
C HIS A 175 -11.06 -1.62 10.92
N HIS A 176 -11.93 -0.64 11.17
CA HIS A 176 -12.44 -0.26 12.50
C HIS A 176 -11.36 0.20 13.50
N VAL A 177 -10.30 0.86 13.01
CA VAL A 177 -9.19 1.38 13.82
C VAL A 177 -9.01 2.90 13.73
N LEU A 178 -9.94 3.62 13.07
CA LEU A 178 -9.85 5.07 12.89
C LEU A 178 -9.60 5.83 14.20
N ASN A 179 -10.28 5.43 15.28
CA ASN A 179 -10.18 6.11 16.58
C ASN A 179 -8.92 5.72 17.37
N MET A 180 -8.18 4.70 16.93
CA MET A 180 -6.93 4.27 17.54
C MET A 180 -5.72 5.04 17.01
N ILE A 181 -5.84 5.67 15.83
CA ILE A 181 -4.71 6.26 15.10
C ILE A 181 -4.90 7.77 14.96
N SER A 182 -3.93 8.55 15.41
CA SER A 182 -3.90 10.00 15.20
C SER A 182 -3.14 10.37 13.93
N PHE A 183 -3.90 10.66 12.87
CA PHE A 183 -3.39 11.14 11.58
C PHE A 183 -3.06 12.64 11.59
N ARG A 184 -1.86 13.01 11.13
CA ARG A 184 -1.39 14.41 11.07
C ARG A 184 -0.76 14.73 9.71
N LYS A 185 -1.18 15.85 9.11
CA LYS A 185 -0.59 16.37 7.87
C LYS A 185 0.67 17.16 8.17
N GLY A 186 1.76 16.87 7.45
CA GLY A 186 2.94 17.70 7.40
C GLY A 186 4.20 16.94 7.02
N ASN A 187 5.33 17.63 7.05
CA ASN A 187 6.61 17.04 6.68
C ASN A 187 7.12 16.13 7.81
N LEU A 188 7.24 14.83 7.51
CA LEU A 188 7.82 13.83 8.40
C LEU A 188 7.20 13.89 9.81
N ILE A 189 8.01 14.08 10.86
CA ILE A 189 7.53 14.14 12.26
C ILE A 189 7.29 15.57 12.76
N GLN A 190 7.42 16.59 11.91
CA GLN A 190 7.17 17.99 12.30
C GLN A 190 5.82 18.20 12.99
N PRO A 191 4.69 17.63 12.51
CA PRO A 191 3.39 17.80 13.16
C PRO A 191 3.30 17.22 14.57
N LEU A 192 4.23 16.34 14.93
CA LEU A 192 4.26 15.64 16.21
C LEU A 192 5.23 16.28 17.21
N GLN A 193 6.08 17.22 16.77
CA GLN A 193 7.17 17.75 17.60
C GLN A 193 6.71 18.30 18.95
N LYS A 194 5.65 19.10 18.98
CA LYS A 194 5.11 19.66 20.22
C LYS A 194 4.66 18.57 21.19
N LYS A 195 3.99 17.53 20.66
CA LYS A 195 3.49 16.42 21.46
C LYS A 195 4.62 15.57 22.01
N LEU A 196 5.57 15.17 21.16
CA LEU A 196 6.69 14.34 21.55
C LEU A 196 7.62 15.09 22.53
N SER A 197 7.88 16.37 22.29
CA SER A 197 8.73 17.20 23.16
C SER A 197 8.14 17.45 24.55
N ALA A 198 6.84 17.23 24.75
CA ALA A 198 6.19 17.37 26.05
C ALA A 198 6.37 16.14 26.95
N GLN A 199 6.93 15.04 26.42
CA GLN A 199 7.13 13.79 27.13
C GLN A 199 8.55 13.69 27.69
N LYS A 200 8.69 12.96 28.81
CA LYS A 200 9.99 12.64 29.42
C LYS A 200 10.31 11.16 29.20
N ASN A 201 11.50 10.89 28.67
CA ASN A 201 12.02 9.55 28.36
C ASN A 201 11.04 8.65 27.57
N PRO A 202 10.38 9.13 26.50
CA PRO A 202 9.45 8.28 25.75
C PRO A 202 10.20 7.21 24.93
N VAL A 203 9.51 6.12 24.62
CA VAL A 203 9.96 5.14 23.62
C VAL A 203 9.27 5.46 22.30
N LEU A 204 10.06 5.67 21.24
CA LEU A 204 9.57 5.96 19.90
C LEU A 204 9.96 4.82 18.96
N ILE A 205 8.97 4.13 18.40
CA ILE A 205 9.14 3.15 17.33
C ILE A 205 8.73 3.83 16.03
N ILE A 206 9.69 4.06 15.15
CA ILE A 206 9.49 4.77 13.89
C ILE A 206 9.43 3.75 12.75
N THR A 207 8.34 3.74 12.00
CA THR A 207 8.19 2.99 10.76
C THR A 207 8.17 3.97 9.59
N ALA A 208 8.87 3.67 8.50
CA ALA A 208 8.90 4.55 7.34
C ALA A 208 9.27 3.80 6.06
N ASN A 209 8.42 3.90 5.04
CA ASN A 209 8.74 3.58 3.65
C ASN A 209 8.66 4.88 2.85
N LEU A 210 9.74 5.67 2.91
CA LEU A 210 9.81 7.00 2.32
C LEU A 210 10.32 6.93 0.88
N PRO A 211 10.04 7.94 0.04
CA PRO A 211 10.57 8.00 -1.31
C PRO A 211 12.11 7.91 -1.31
N TYR A 212 12.66 7.01 -2.12
CA TYR A 212 14.12 6.78 -2.22
C TYR A 212 14.63 6.74 -3.67
N ILE A 213 13.74 6.86 -4.67
CA ILE A 213 14.15 6.83 -6.08
C ILE A 213 14.73 8.18 -6.47
N THR A 214 15.98 8.20 -6.95
CA THR A 214 16.59 9.46 -7.42
C THR A 214 16.00 9.91 -8.76
N PRO A 215 16.10 11.21 -9.13
CA PRO A 215 15.68 11.67 -10.44
C PRO A 215 16.35 10.89 -11.59
N LYS A 216 17.63 10.51 -11.48
CA LYS A 216 18.31 9.65 -12.46
C LYS A 216 17.73 8.24 -12.53
N GLN A 217 17.45 7.60 -11.40
CA GLN A 217 16.82 6.27 -11.36
C GLN A 217 15.40 6.33 -11.92
N TYR A 218 14.62 7.34 -11.54
CA TYR A 218 13.25 7.52 -12.00
C TYR A 218 13.16 7.67 -13.52
N ARG A 219 14.12 8.35 -14.17
CA ARG A 219 14.19 8.40 -15.64
C ARG A 219 14.31 7.01 -16.28
N LYS A 220 14.90 6.04 -15.58
CA LYS A 220 15.05 4.65 -16.04
C LYS A 220 13.87 3.74 -15.67
N THR A 221 12.96 4.16 -14.79
CA THR A 221 11.76 3.37 -14.45
C THR A 221 10.85 3.19 -15.66
N THR A 222 10.01 2.14 -15.62
CA THR A 222 9.05 1.81 -16.67
C THR A 222 8.04 2.96 -16.88
N ALA A 223 7.47 3.04 -18.08
CA ALA A 223 6.47 4.05 -18.40
C ALA A 223 5.24 3.94 -17.48
N ASP A 224 4.95 2.73 -17.00
CA ASP A 224 3.77 2.41 -16.21
C ASP A 224 3.87 2.99 -14.80
N ILE A 225 5.02 2.79 -14.15
CA ILE A 225 5.33 3.40 -12.85
C ILE A 225 5.20 4.92 -12.96
N LYS A 226 5.77 5.53 -14.01
CA LYS A 226 5.69 6.98 -14.24
C LYS A 226 4.27 7.49 -14.48
N LYS A 227 3.41 6.66 -15.09
CA LYS A 227 2.06 7.04 -15.52
C LYS A 227 1.02 6.87 -14.43
N TYR A 228 1.17 5.87 -13.57
CA TYR A 228 0.12 5.48 -12.63
C TYR A 228 0.47 5.75 -11.17
N GLU A 229 1.73 5.58 -10.76
CA GLU A 229 2.10 5.75 -9.35
C GLU A 229 2.42 7.21 -9.02
N PRO A 230 2.06 7.67 -7.80
CA PRO A 230 2.25 9.05 -7.41
C PRO A 230 3.73 9.41 -7.35
N ARG A 231 4.16 10.30 -8.24
CA ARG A 231 5.56 10.76 -8.34
C ARG A 231 6.17 11.21 -7.00
N HIS A 232 5.37 11.86 -6.15
CA HIS A 232 5.82 12.35 -4.84
C HIS A 232 6.05 11.24 -3.80
N ALA A 233 5.49 10.05 -4.01
CA ALA A 233 5.73 8.87 -3.17
C ALA A 233 6.97 8.06 -3.61
N LEU A 234 7.56 8.40 -4.76
CA LEU A 234 8.68 7.67 -5.35
C LEU A 234 9.99 8.48 -5.32
N LEU A 235 9.92 9.76 -5.67
CA LEU A 235 11.10 10.58 -5.93
C LEU A 235 11.68 11.29 -4.72
N THR A 236 13.01 11.28 -4.62
CA THR A 236 13.79 12.23 -3.82
C THR A 236 13.92 13.57 -4.55
N PRO A 237 14.18 14.68 -3.83
CA PRO A 237 14.36 15.99 -4.45
C PRO A 237 15.67 16.13 -5.23
N ASP A 238 16.68 15.32 -4.92
CA ASP A 238 18.01 15.30 -5.54
C ASP A 238 18.52 13.87 -5.73
N GLU A 239 19.79 13.73 -6.13
CA GLU A 239 20.42 12.42 -6.36
C GLU A 239 20.83 11.68 -5.08
N ASN A 240 20.39 12.13 -3.90
CA ASN A 240 20.59 11.42 -2.64
C ASN A 240 19.37 10.54 -2.33
N PRO A 241 19.46 9.21 -2.48
CA PRO A 241 18.35 8.30 -2.20
C PRO A 241 17.94 8.31 -0.71
N ASN A 242 18.82 8.80 0.18
CA ASN A 242 18.58 8.87 1.61
C ASN A 242 18.09 10.24 2.09
N TYR A 243 17.74 11.17 1.18
CA TYR A 243 17.37 12.55 1.53
C TYR A 243 16.32 12.62 2.65
N TYR A 244 15.20 11.92 2.50
CA TYR A 244 14.11 11.98 3.48
C TYR A 244 14.46 11.27 4.80
N TYR A 245 15.23 10.17 4.75
CA TYR A 245 15.69 9.48 5.94
C TYR A 245 16.68 10.31 6.75
N GLN A 246 17.60 11.03 6.10
CA GLN A 246 18.50 11.98 6.76
C GLN A 246 17.74 13.14 7.39
N LEU A 247 16.73 13.68 6.69
CA LEU A 247 15.88 14.73 7.22
C LEU A 247 15.08 14.24 8.44
N LEU A 248 14.55 13.01 8.39
CA LEU A 248 13.84 12.39 9.50
C LEU A 248 14.76 12.18 10.71
N ASP A 249 15.96 11.65 10.49
CA ASP A 249 16.96 11.45 11.54
C ASP A 249 17.35 12.75 12.23
N ASN A 250 17.52 13.85 11.48
CA ASN A 250 17.76 15.18 12.05
C ASN A 250 16.60 15.65 12.95
N GLN A 251 15.35 15.41 12.54
CA GLN A 251 14.18 15.75 13.35
C GLN A 251 14.12 14.88 14.62
N LEU A 252 14.41 13.58 14.52
CA LEU A 252 14.42 12.63 15.64
C LEU A 252 15.51 12.97 16.67
N GLN A 253 16.72 13.32 16.21
CA GLN A 253 17.82 13.75 17.10
C GLN A 253 17.42 14.97 17.95
N ASN A 254 16.68 15.92 17.38
CA ASN A 254 16.19 17.07 18.13
C ASN A 254 15.17 16.68 19.21
N ILE A 255 14.32 15.68 18.94
CA ILE A 255 13.41 15.12 19.95
C ILE A 255 14.21 14.38 21.03
N GLN A 256 15.16 13.54 20.65
CA GLN A 256 15.99 12.78 21.59
C GLN A 256 16.74 13.71 22.55
N LYS A 257 17.36 14.78 22.06
CA LYS A 257 18.06 15.77 22.89
C LYS A 257 17.15 16.45 23.92
N LYS A 258 15.90 16.71 23.57
CA LYS A 258 14.93 17.41 24.44
C LYS A 258 14.27 16.51 25.47
N THR A 259 14.09 15.23 25.14
CA THR A 259 13.21 14.32 25.88
C THR A 259 13.94 13.13 26.48
N GLN A 260 15.19 12.89 26.08
CA GLN A 260 15.92 11.64 26.34
C GLN A 260 15.22 10.40 25.75
N ALA A 261 14.47 10.58 24.65
CA ALA A 261 13.75 9.49 24.01
C ALA A 261 14.66 8.31 23.61
N GLN A 262 14.14 7.10 23.80
CA GLN A 262 14.69 5.90 23.21
C GLN A 262 14.03 5.68 21.85
N ILE A 263 14.82 5.71 20.77
CA ILE A 263 14.30 5.73 19.40
C ILE A 263 14.75 4.49 18.64
N TYR A 264 13.78 3.76 18.09
CA TYR A 264 13.97 2.61 17.22
C TYR A 264 13.43 2.93 15.84
N LYS A 265 14.17 2.53 14.79
CA LYS A 265 13.90 2.94 13.41
C LYS A 265 13.82 1.71 12.52
N PHE A 266 12.69 1.53 11.86
CA PHE A 266 12.45 0.51 10.85
C PHE A 266 12.17 1.21 9.52
N TYR A 267 13.22 1.39 8.73
CA TYR A 267 13.18 2.04 7.43
C TYR A 267 13.25 1.00 6.32
N GLU A 268 12.45 1.17 5.28
CA GLU A 268 12.60 0.41 4.04
C GLU A 268 13.67 1.07 3.19
N LEU A 269 14.86 0.44 3.13
CA LEU A 269 15.95 0.87 2.25
C LEU A 269 16.13 -0.19 1.18
N ILE A 270 16.05 0.21 -0.10
CA ILE A 270 16.51 -0.66 -1.18
C ILE A 270 18.03 -0.70 -1.14
N THR A 271 18.58 -1.90 -0.95
CA THR A 271 19.98 -2.20 -1.20
C THR A 271 20.20 -2.31 -2.70
N ASP A 272 20.80 -1.28 -3.32
CA ASP A 272 21.49 -1.16 -4.63
C ASP A 272 21.34 -2.22 -5.77
N SER A 273 20.35 -3.11 -5.81
CA SER A 273 20.18 -4.06 -6.92
C SER A 273 19.12 -3.58 -7.91
N PRO A 274 19.50 -3.28 -9.17
CA PRO A 274 18.56 -2.97 -10.24
C PRO A 274 17.65 -4.14 -10.62
N SER A 275 17.86 -5.35 -10.08
CA SER A 275 17.04 -6.54 -10.36
C SER A 275 15.64 -6.46 -9.77
N ASP A 276 15.44 -5.72 -8.69
CA ASP A 276 14.20 -5.79 -7.89
C ASP A 276 13.07 -4.93 -8.47
N TRP A 277 13.34 -4.25 -9.60
CA TRP A 277 12.39 -3.41 -10.32
C TRP A 277 11.63 -4.15 -11.42
N HIS A 278 12.02 -5.39 -11.73
CA HIS A 278 11.49 -6.15 -12.86
C HIS A 278 10.33 -7.08 -12.49
N ASP A 279 10.09 -7.33 -11.20
CA ASP A 279 9.02 -8.19 -10.71
C ASP A 279 7.89 -7.41 -9.97
N ILE A 280 7.77 -6.10 -10.23
CA ILE A 280 6.67 -5.24 -9.74
C ILE A 280 5.54 -5.12 -10.77
#